data_AF-A0AAV1Z4B8-F1
#
_entry.id   AF-A0AAV1Z4B8-F1
#
_cell.length_a   1.000
_cell.length_b   1.000
_cell.length_c   1.000
_cell.angle_alpha   90.00
_cell.angle_beta   90.00
_cell.angle_gamma   90.00
#
_symmetry.space_group_name_H-M   'P 1'
#
loop_
_entity.id
_entity.type
_entity.pdbx_description
1 polymer ?
#
loop_
_entity_poly.entity_id
_entity_poly.type
_entity_poly.pdbx_seq_one_letter_code
_entity_poly.pdbx_strand_id
1 'polypeptide(L)'
;EGLSKTSKAEDFLISFLTTRNKPQLRATVAAYEKIAGQSFKQAIRNEFGGSVKHALLALVNCVENRPAFFALQLHDALNGPKTDDATLIRILVSRSEVDL
;
A
#
# COMPACT_ATOMS: atom_id res chain seq x y z
N GLU A 1 -13.75 -17.36 16.53
CA GLU A 1 -12.31 -17.14 16.83
C GLU A 1 -11.53 -16.35 15.78
N GLY A 2 -12.03 -16.12 14.55
CA GLY A 2 -11.30 -15.41 13.49
C GLY A 2 -11.05 -13.91 13.76
N LEU A 3 -12.05 -13.16 14.26
CA LEU A 3 -11.93 -11.71 14.47
C LEU A 3 -10.75 -11.28 15.38
N SER A 4 -10.42 -12.09 16.39
CA SER A 4 -9.35 -11.75 17.35
C SER A 4 -7.95 -11.90 16.74
N LYS A 5 -7.77 -12.80 15.77
CA LYS A 5 -6.47 -13.01 15.11
C LYS A 5 -6.20 -11.91 14.08
N THR A 6 -7.21 -11.58 13.28
CA THR A 6 -7.09 -10.54 12.25
C THR A 6 -6.86 -9.16 12.85
N SER A 7 -7.54 -8.81 13.96
CA SER A 7 -7.30 -7.54 14.66
C SER A 7 -5.88 -7.42 15.22
N LYS A 8 -5.31 -8.48 15.80
CA LYS A 8 -3.89 -8.46 16.25
C LYS A 8 -2.91 -8.33 15.09
N ALA A 9 -3.21 -8.98 13.97
CA ALA A 9 -2.39 -8.89 12.76
C ALA A 9 -2.45 -7.48 12.16
N GLU A 10 -3.62 -6.85 12.16
CA GLU A 10 -3.81 -5.47 11.75
C GLU A 10 -2.97 -4.51 12.59
N ASP A 11 -3.07 -4.57 13.93
CA ASP A 11 -2.31 -3.71 14.84
C ASP A 11 -0.80 -3.86 14.64
N PHE A 12 -0.34 -5.10 14.48
CA PHE A 12 1.06 -5.39 14.20
C PHE A 12 1.51 -4.77 12.86
N LEU A 13 0.73 -4.95 11.79
CA LEU A 13 1.07 -4.42 10.47
C LEU A 13 1.05 -2.90 10.43
N ILE A 14 0.09 -2.27 11.09
CA ILE A 14 0.04 -0.80 11.23
C ILE A 14 1.29 -0.31 11.95
N SER A 15 1.62 -0.90 13.10
CA SER A 15 2.83 -0.54 13.86
C SER A 15 4.10 -0.75 13.03
N PHE A 16 4.22 -1.89 12.35
CA PHE A 16 5.36 -2.23 11.51
C PHE A 16 5.54 -1.23 10.36
N LEU A 17 4.50 -1.01 9.55
CA LEU A 17 4.56 -0.17 8.35
C LEU A 17 4.72 1.33 8.66
N THR A 18 4.33 1.78 9.86
CA THR A 18 4.37 3.21 10.24
C THR A 18 5.59 3.62 11.08
N THR A 19 6.26 2.67 11.75
CA THR A 19 7.36 3.01 12.68
C THR A 19 8.76 2.68 12.15
N ARG A 20 8.88 1.81 11.15
CA ARG A 20 10.19 1.39 10.60
C ARG A 20 10.64 2.27 9.44
N ASN A 21 11.95 2.34 9.22
CA ASN A 21 12.47 3.10 8.09
C ASN A 21 12.26 2.35 6.76
N LYS A 22 12.24 3.10 5.64
CA LYS A 22 11.90 2.55 4.31
C LYS A 22 12.85 1.42 3.85
N PRO A 23 14.19 1.52 3.97
CA PRO A 23 15.08 0.42 3.60
C PRO A 23 14.82 -0.87 4.40
N GLN A 24 14.58 -0.76 5.71
CA GLN A 24 14.23 -1.91 6.54
C GLN A 24 12.91 -2.53 6.10
N LEU A 25 11.87 -1.73 5.88
CA LEU A 25 10.58 -2.23 5.42
C LEU A 25 10.72 -3.00 4.09
N ARG A 26 11.45 -2.45 3.11
CA ARG A 26 11.70 -3.13 1.83
C ARG A 26 12.45 -4.45 2.02
N ALA A 27 13.47 -4.47 2.87
CA ALA A 27 14.22 -5.68 3.17
C ALA A 27 13.35 -6.75 3.85
N THR A 28 12.51 -6.36 4.82
CA THR A 28 11.61 -7.27 5.51
C THR A 28 10.52 -7.81 4.58
N VAL A 29 9.91 -6.96 3.74
CA VAL A 29 8.92 -7.39 2.74
C VAL A 29 9.56 -8.40 1.77
N ALA A 30 10.76 -8.12 1.25
CA ALA A 30 11.46 -9.04 0.35
C ALA A 30 11.87 -10.36 1.04
N ALA A 31 12.24 -10.32 2.32
CA ALA A 31 12.54 -11.52 3.10
C ALA A 31 11.28 -12.36 3.37
N TYR A 32 10.14 -11.71 3.62
CA TYR A 32 8.85 -12.39 3.80
C TYR A 32 8.52 -13.25 2.58
N GLU A 33 8.65 -12.73 1.36
CA GLU A 33 8.31 -13.47 0.14
C GLU A 33 9.14 -14.75 0.00
N LYS A 34 10.43 -14.70 0.38
CA LYS A 34 11.33 -15.86 0.35
C LYS A 34 10.96 -16.94 1.36
N ILE A 35 10.42 -16.56 2.52
CA ILE A 35 10.10 -17.48 3.62
C ILE A 35 8.68 -18.03 3.47
N ALA A 36 7.72 -17.17 3.12
CA ALA A 36 6.30 -17.52 3.07
C ALA A 36 5.87 -18.15 1.73
N GLY A 37 6.69 -18.02 0.68
CA GLY A 37 6.36 -18.54 -0.66
C GLY A 37 5.21 -17.80 -1.35
N GLN A 38 4.76 -16.66 -0.81
CA GLN A 38 3.74 -15.80 -1.39
C GLN A 38 4.14 -14.33 -1.22
N SER A 39 3.70 -13.47 -2.13
CA SER A 39 3.97 -12.04 -2.02
C SER A 39 3.33 -11.43 -0.78
N PHE A 40 3.99 -10.45 -0.16
CA PHE A 40 3.45 -9.77 1.03
C PHE A 40 2.11 -9.09 0.73
N LYS A 41 1.99 -8.50 -0.46
CA LYS A 41 0.73 -7.91 -0.95
C LYS A 41 -0.38 -8.94 -1.14
N GLN A 42 -0.07 -10.16 -1.56
CA GLN A 42 -1.06 -11.23 -1.67
C GLN A 42 -1.55 -11.69 -0.28
N ALA A 43 -0.64 -11.82 0.68
CA ALA A 43 -1.01 -12.15 2.06
C ALA A 43 -2.00 -11.12 2.64
N ILE A 44 -1.74 -9.82 2.43
CA ILE A 44 -2.67 -8.75 2.85
C ILE A 44 -4.04 -8.89 2.16
N ARG A 45 -4.07 -9.20 0.86
CA ARG A 45 -5.33 -9.38 0.11
C ARG A 45 -6.17 -10.56 0.62
N ASN A 46 -5.50 -11.62 1.09
CA ASN A 46 -6.15 -12.83 1.58
C ASN A 46 -6.69 -12.66 3.02
N GLU A 47 -5.96 -11.94 3.86
CA GLU A 47 -6.27 -11.79 5.30
C GLU A 47 -7.24 -10.63 5.59
N PHE A 48 -7.16 -9.52 4.84
CA PHE A 48 -7.89 -8.29 5.16
C PHE A 48 -8.94 -7.94 4.10
N GLY A 49 -10.03 -7.30 4.55
CA GLY A 49 -11.08 -6.76 3.70
C GLY A 49 -11.21 -5.23 3.82
N GLY A 50 -12.16 -4.65 3.08
CA GLY A 50 -12.59 -3.27 3.26
C GLY A 50 -11.47 -2.22 3.18
N SER A 51 -11.63 -1.12 3.91
CA SER A 51 -10.70 0.03 3.94
C SER A 51 -9.32 -0.34 4.47
N VAL A 52 -9.24 -1.24 5.46
CA VAL A 52 -7.97 -1.70 6.06
C VAL A 52 -7.06 -2.33 5.00
N LYS A 53 -7.60 -3.24 4.17
CA LYS A 53 -6.85 -3.81 3.05
C LYS A 53 -6.28 -2.73 2.12
N HIS A 54 -7.09 -1.74 1.76
CA HIS A 54 -6.68 -0.68 0.84
C HIS A 54 -5.58 0.19 1.45
N ALA A 55 -5.70 0.54 2.73
CA ALA A 55 -4.69 1.32 3.44
C ALA A 55 -3.35 0.58 3.54
N LEU A 56 -3.37 -0.71 3.93
CA LEU A 56 -2.15 -1.52 4.05
C LEU A 56 -1.45 -1.69 2.69
N LEU A 57 -2.21 -1.96 1.62
CA LEU A 57 -1.64 -2.08 0.26
C LEU A 57 -1.06 -0.76 -0.24
N ALA A 58 -1.73 0.37 0.03
CA ALA A 58 -1.22 1.69 -0.31
C ALA A 58 0.11 2.00 0.39
N LEU A 59 0.22 1.68 1.69
CA LEU A 59 1.46 1.84 2.45
C LEU A 59 2.60 1.00 1.85
N VAL A 60 2.35 -0.28 1.55
CA VAL A 60 3.36 -1.16 0.96
C VAL A 60 3.82 -0.65 -0.41
N ASN A 61 2.90 -0.30 -1.30
CA ASN A 61 3.25 0.24 -2.62
C ASN A 61 4.06 1.55 -2.51
N CYS A 62 3.68 2.45 -1.59
CA CYS A 62 4.42 3.68 -1.32
C CYS A 62 5.86 3.43 -0.83
N VAL A 63 6.06 2.39 -0.03
CA VAL A 63 7.37 1.99 0.51
C VAL A 63 8.23 1.33 -0.56
N GLU A 64 7.64 0.48 -1.41
CA GLU A 64 8.34 -0.22 -2.48
C GLU A 64 8.78 0.73 -3.59
N ASN A 65 7.82 1.51 -4.13
CA ASN A 65 8.06 2.43 -5.23
C ASN A 65 6.97 3.51 -5.24
N ARG A 66 7.28 4.67 -4.64
CA ARG A 66 6.35 5.80 -4.52
C ARG A 66 5.97 6.40 -5.89
N PRO A 67 6.89 6.69 -6.83
CA PRO A 67 6.50 7.14 -8.17
C PRO A 67 5.55 6.17 -8.86
N ALA A 68 5.82 4.87 -8.82
CA ALA A 68 4.94 3.87 -9.43
C ALA A 68 3.56 3.80 -8.76
N PHE A 69 3.48 3.99 -7.43
CA PHE A 69 2.20 4.10 -6.73
C PHE A 69 1.38 5.28 -7.24
N PHE A 70 1.95 6.48 -7.34
CA PHE A 70 1.21 7.65 -7.84
C PHE A 70 0.88 7.53 -9.33
N ALA A 71 1.75 6.94 -10.15
CA ALA A 71 1.44 6.65 -11.55
C ALA A 71 0.23 5.72 -11.70
N LEU A 72 0.12 4.69 -10.87
CA LEU A 72 -1.05 3.81 -10.84
C LEU A 72 -2.31 4.58 -10.41
N GLN A 73 -2.22 5.39 -9.36
CA GLN A 73 -3.36 6.20 -8.90
C GLN A 73 -3.83 7.21 -9.96
N LEU A 74 -2.90 7.80 -10.73
CA LEU A 74 -3.22 8.68 -11.86
C LEU A 74 -3.90 7.90 -12.99
N HIS A 75 -3.38 6.71 -13.33
CA HIS A 75 -4.00 5.84 -14.33
C HIS A 75 -5.43 5.46 -13.94
N ASP A 76 -5.63 5.00 -12.70
CA ASP A 76 -6.93 4.59 -12.19
C ASP A 76 -7.93 5.76 -12.16
N ALA A 77 -7.48 6.97 -11.81
CA ALA A 77 -8.30 8.17 -11.84
C ALA A 77 -8.77 8.57 -13.26
N LEU A 78 -8.01 8.21 -14.30
CA LEU A 78 -8.31 8.50 -15.70
C LEU A 78 -9.07 7.38 -16.42
N ASN A 79 -8.92 6.13 -15.96
CA ASN A 79 -9.44 4.94 -16.65
C ASN A 79 -10.88 4.56 -16.25
N GLY A 80 -11.56 5.40 -15.45
CA GLY A 80 -12.96 5.22 -15.06
C GLY A 80 -13.96 5.73 -16.11
N PRO A 81 -15.27 5.40 -15.97
CA PRO A 81 -16.33 5.95 -16.83
C PRO A 81 -16.41 7.48 -16.78
N LYS A 82 -15.93 8.06 -15.68
CA LYS A 82 -15.68 9.48 -15.46
C LYS A 82 -14.31 9.62 -14.82
N THR A 83 -13.66 10.74 -15.07
CA THR A 83 -12.41 11.11 -14.41
C THR A 83 -12.66 11.40 -12.92
N ASP A 84 -11.82 10.85 -12.05
CA ASP A 84 -11.75 11.28 -10.64
C ASP A 84 -10.86 12.53 -10.55
N ASP A 85 -11.46 13.69 -10.86
CA ASP A 85 -10.77 14.98 -10.87
C ASP A 85 -10.14 15.31 -9.52
N ALA A 86 -10.77 14.92 -8.41
CA ALA A 86 -10.28 15.21 -7.07
C ALA A 86 -8.96 14.48 -6.78
N THR A 87 -8.85 13.20 -7.18
CA THR A 87 -7.60 12.45 -7.05
C THR A 87 -6.54 12.95 -8.04
N LEU A 88 -6.94 13.22 -9.29
CA LEU A 88 -6.03 13.71 -10.34
C LEU A 88 -5.38 15.04 -9.94
N ILE A 89 -6.19 16.06 -9.61
CA ILE A 89 -5.71 17.39 -9.23
C ILE A 89 -4.81 17.31 -7.99
N ARG A 90 -5.22 16.54 -6.98
CA ARG A 90 -4.43 16.39 -5.75
C ARG A 90 -3.05 15.81 -6.02
N ILE A 91 -2.94 14.77 -6.85
CA ILE A 91 -1.64 14.17 -7.16
C ILE A 91 -0.80 15.11 -8.01
N LEU A 92 -1.34 15.70 -9.08
CA LEU A 92 -0.60 16.61 -9.96
C LEU A 92 -0.04 17.81 -9.18
N VAL A 93 -0.86 18.45 -8.35
CA VAL A 93 -0.45 19.63 -7.57
C VAL A 93 0.54 19.25 -6.46
N SER A 94 0.31 18.17 -5.72
CA SER A 94 1.17 17.83 -4.56
C SER A 94 2.49 17.16 -4.93
N ARG A 95 2.63 16.65 -6.16
CA ARG A 95 3.84 15.92 -6.62
C ARG A 95 4.67 16.65 -7.67
N SER A 96 4.16 17.72 -8.29
CA SER A 96 4.81 18.44 -9.40
C SER A 96 6.26 18.86 -9.14
N GLU A 97 6.59 19.17 -7.89
CA GLU A 97 7.93 19.64 -7.49
C GLU A 97 8.64 18.63 -6.58
N VAL A 98 8.18 17.38 -6.51
CA VAL A 98 8.74 16.34 -5.64
C VAL A 98 9.30 15.16 -6.42
N ASP A 99 8.46 14.48 -7.20
CA ASP A 99 8.83 13.28 -7.96
C ASP A 99 7.90 12.96 -9.14
N LEU A 100 7.18 13.97 -9.64
CA LEU A 100 6.41 13.90 -10.88
C LEU A 100 7.30 14.12 -12.10
#